data_AF-S6ULH4-F1
#
_entry.id   AF-S6ULH4-F1
#
_cell.length_a   1.000
_cell.length_b   1.000
_cell.length_c   1.000
_cell.angle_alpha   90.00
_cell.angle_beta   90.00
_cell.angle_gamma   90.00
#
_symmetry.space_group_name_H-M   'P 1'
#
loop_
_entity.id
_entity.type
_entity.pdbx_description
1 polymer ?
#
loop_
_entity_poly.entity_id
_entity_poly.type
_entity_poly.pdbx_seq_one_letter_code
_entity_poly.pdbx_strand_id
1 'polypeptide(L)' 'MSPDGQLLACHWRPDIEGCPLNAQAVHAILAERLSMHRLFSHHEQDFLLDLWSRDGTSVAEQEFSDDRHIDPGAQ' A
#
# COMPACT_ATOMS: atom_id res chain seq x y z
N MET A 1 -6.77 -8.01 -10.57
CA MET A 1 -6.47 -6.58 -10.43
C MET A 1 -6.13 -6.04 -11.80
N SER A 2 -6.40 -4.77 -12.07
CA SER A 2 -5.90 -4.11 -13.28
C SER A 2 -4.37 -4.13 -13.30
N PRO A 3 -3.72 -3.94 -14.47
CA PRO A 3 -2.26 -3.93 -14.60
C PRO A 3 -1.56 -2.88 -13.71
N ASP A 4 -2.24 -1.78 -13.41
CA ASP A 4 -1.84 -0.63 -12.60
C ASP A 4 -2.45 -0.62 -11.19
N GLY A 5 -3.21 -1.67 -10.82
CA GLY A 5 -3.93 -1.71 -9.57
C GLY A 5 -3.01 -1.77 -8.34
N GLN A 6 -3.35 -0.99 -7.33
CA GLN A 6 -2.71 -1.02 -6.01
C GLN A 6 -3.57 -1.82 -5.01
N LEU A 7 -2.93 -2.37 -3.97
CA LEU A 7 -3.61 -3.03 -2.85
C LEU A 7 -3.25 -2.33 -1.56
N LEU A 8 -4.26 -1.86 -0.83
CA LEU A 8 -4.13 -1.31 0.51
C LEU A 8 -4.74 -2.29 1.52
N ALA A 9 -4.02 -2.59 2.60
CA ALA A 9 -4.53 -3.38 3.71
C ALA A 9 -4.43 -2.58 5.01
N CYS A 10 -5.52 -2.54 5.77
CA CYS A 10 -5.61 -1.87 7.07
C CYS A 10 -6.31 -2.79 8.07
N HIS A 11 -5.65 -3.14 9.18
CA HIS A 11 -6.20 -4.07 10.16
C HIS A 11 -5.88 -3.62 11.59
N TRP A 12 -6.92 -3.64 12.44
CA TRP A 12 -6.77 -3.53 13.90
C TRP A 12 -5.95 -4.70 14.44
N ARG A 13 -5.00 -4.40 15.33
CA ARG A 13 -4.11 -5.38 15.94
C ARG A 13 -4.75 -6.23 17.04
N PRO A 14 -5.70 -5.74 17.85
CA PRO A 14 -6.40 -6.59 18.79
C PRO A 14 -7.01 -7.81 18.10
N ASP A 15 -6.80 -8.99 18.69
CA ASP A 15 -7.34 -10.23 18.15
C ASP A 15 -8.87 -10.17 18.13
N ILE A 16 -9.45 -10.60 17.02
CA ILE A 16 -10.91 -10.68 16.84
C ILE A 16 -11.33 -12.13 17.03
N GLU A 17 -12.21 -12.37 18.00
CA GLU A 17 -12.70 -13.71 18.28
C GLU A 17 -13.32 -14.36 17.03
N GLY A 18 -12.90 -15.58 16.72
CA GLY A 18 -13.33 -16.32 15.53
C GLY A 18 -12.57 -16.00 14.25
N CYS A 19 -11.67 -15.00 14.24
CA CYS A 19 -10.77 -14.78 13.11
C CYS A 19 -9.58 -15.74 13.16
N PRO A 20 -9.26 -16.46 12.07
CA PRO A 20 -8.19 -17.47 12.06
C PRO A 20 -6.78 -16.87 12.02
N LEU A 21 -6.66 -15.59 11.69
CA LEU A 21 -5.40 -14.88 11.53
C LEU A 21 -5.50 -13.53 12.24
N ASN A 22 -4.43 -13.14 12.93
CA ASN A 22 -4.29 -11.78 13.43
C ASN A 22 -3.75 -10.84 12.34
N ALA A 23 -3.81 -9.53 12.58
CA ALA A 23 -3.37 -8.51 11.63
C ALA A 23 -1.95 -8.75 11.11
N GLN A 24 -1.02 -9.12 12.01
CA GLN A 24 0.37 -9.35 11.64
C GLN A 24 0.52 -10.50 10.65
N ALA A 25 -0.18 -11.62 10.88
CA ALA A 25 -0.16 -12.77 10.00
C ALA A 25 -0.77 -12.44 8.63
N VAL A 26 -1.87 -11.69 8.60
CA VAL A 26 -2.48 -11.22 7.34
C VAL A 26 -1.49 -10.40 6.53
N HIS A 27 -0.85 -9.39 7.14
CA HIS A 27 0.11 -8.52 6.45
C HIS A 27 1.37 -9.27 5.99
N ALA A 28 1.85 -10.25 6.76
CA ALA A 28 2.97 -11.10 6.36
C ALA A 28 2.63 -11.96 5.13
N ILE A 29 1.44 -12.58 5.11
CA ILE A 29 0.97 -13.39 3.97
C ILE A 29 0.80 -12.51 2.73
N LEU A 30 0.26 -11.30 2.86
CA LEU A 30 0.15 -10.36 1.75
C LEU A 30 1.53 -9.98 1.19
N ALA A 31 2.48 -9.63 2.07
CA ALA A 31 3.83 -9.28 1.68
C ALA A 31 4.56 -10.44 0.94
N GLU A 32 4.33 -11.68 1.35
CA GLU A 32 4.90 -12.87 0.71
C GLU A 32 4.26 -13.17 -0.65
N ARG A 33 2.93 -13.05 -0.76
CA ARG A 33 2.20 -13.58 -1.92
C ARG A 33 1.95 -12.59 -3.04
N LEU A 34 1.93 -11.29 -2.76
CA LEU A 34 1.55 -10.30 -3.77
C LEU A 34 2.59 -10.12 -4.89
N SER A 35 3.88 -10.40 -4.62
CA SER A 35 4.98 -10.14 -5.56
C SER A 35 4.94 -8.69 -6.11
N MET A 36 4.70 -7.73 -5.21
CA MET A 36 4.52 -6.31 -5.49
C MET A 36 5.46 -5.49 -4.60
N HIS A 37 5.79 -4.27 -5.03
CA HIS A 37 6.55 -3.31 -4.23
C HIS A 37 5.68 -2.76 -3.10
N ARG A 38 6.22 -2.70 -1.88
CA ARG A 38 5.54 -2.05 -0.76
C ARG A 38 5.94 -0.57 -0.75
N LEU A 39 4.99 0.29 -1.09
CA LEU A 39 5.23 1.74 -1.23
C LEU A 39 5.06 2.49 0.11
N PHE A 40 4.20 1.97 0.98
CA PHE A 40 3.92 2.57 2.29
C PHE A 40 3.78 1.48 3.36
N SER A 41 4.27 1.78 4.56
CA SER A 41 4.12 0.93 5.74
C SER A 41 4.01 1.80 6.99
N HIS A 42 2.91 1.62 7.72
CA HIS A 42 2.69 2.25 9.02
C HIS A 42 2.14 1.22 9.98
N HIS A 43 2.97 0.82 10.94
CA HIS A 43 2.61 -0.14 11.97
C HIS A 43 2.70 0.55 13.32
N GLU A 44 1.59 0.58 14.04
CA GLU A 44 1.52 1.16 15.37
C GLU A 44 0.86 0.19 16.35
N GLN A 45 0.53 0.63 17.56
CA GLN A 45 0.00 -0.25 18.60
C GLN A 45 -1.41 -0.74 18.27
N ASP A 46 -2.22 0.08 17.61
CA ASP A 46 -3.64 -0.22 17.45
C ASP A 46 -3.95 -0.81 16.09
N PHE A 47 -3.27 -0.39 15.01
CA PHE A 47 -3.48 -0.94 13.67
C PHE A 47 -2.19 -1.06 12.83
N LEU A 48 -2.31 -1.83 11.75
CA LEU A 48 -1.32 -1.95 10.68
C LEU A 48 -1.92 -1.41 9.38
N LEU A 49 -1.14 -0.65 8.62
CA LEU A 49 -1.50 -0.14 7.31
C LEU A 49 -0.33 -0.34 6.34
N ASP A 50 -0.58 -1.00 5.22
CA ASP A 50 0.41 -1.23 4.17
C ASP A 50 -0.21 -0.99 2.77
N LEU A 51 0.58 -0.45 1.85
CA LEU A 51 0.22 -0.24 0.44
C LEU A 51 1.22 -0.97 -0.47
N TRP A 52 0.70 -1.76 -1.41
CA TRP A 52 1.47 -2.44 -2.44
C TRP A 52 1.08 -2.00 -3.85
N SER A 53 2.08 -1.91 -4.73
CA SER A 53 1.93 -1.55 -6.14
C SER A 53 2.84 -2.41 -7.02
N ARG A 54 2.46 -2.63 -8.28
CA ARG A 54 3.35 -3.26 -9.27
C ARG A 54 4.41 -2.28 -9.78
N ASP A 55 4.12 -1.00 -9.71
CA ASP A 55 5.06 0.08 -9.93
C ASP A 55 5.72 0.47 -8.60
N GLY A 56 7.04 0.53 -8.59
CA GLY A 56 7.86 0.90 -7.43
C GLY A 56 7.97 2.41 -7.20
N THR A 57 7.46 3.23 -8.11
CA THR A 57 7.43 4.70 -7.97
C THR A 57 6.61 5.09 -6.75
N SER A 58 7.17 5.93 -5.87
CA SER A 58 6.44 6.39 -4.69
C SER A 58 5.24 7.25 -5.08
N VAL A 59 4.23 7.31 -4.21
CA VAL A 59 3.05 8.17 -4.44
C VAL A 59 3.48 9.62 -4.67
N ALA A 60 4.41 10.14 -3.86
CA ALA A 60 4.90 11.50 -4.03
C ALA A 60 5.50 11.72 -5.44
N GLU A 61 6.35 10.81 -5.92
CA GLU A 61 6.95 10.90 -7.25
C GLU A 61 5.92 10.82 -8.39
N GLN A 62 4.85 10.04 -8.21
CA GLN A 62 3.73 9.97 -9.16
C GLN A 62 3.02 11.32 -9.25
N GLU A 63 2.58 11.88 -8.11
CA GLU A 63 1.88 13.17 -8.06
C GLU A 63 2.76 14.30 -8.63
N PHE A 64 4.06 14.36 -8.27
CA PHE A 64 4.98 15.35 -8.83
C PHE A 64 5.22 15.21 -10.34
N SER A 65 5.08 14.00 -10.89
CA SER A 65 5.25 13.77 -12.33
C SER A 65 4.00 14.16 -13.10
N ASP A 66 2.83 13.87 -12.56
CA ASP A 66 1.55 14.29 -13.13
C ASP A 66 1.41 15.81 -13.13
N ASP A 67 1.82 16.49 -12.06
CA ASP A 67 1.82 17.96 -11.97
C ASP A 67 2.68 18.61 -13.08
N ARG A 68 3.83 18.02 -13.41
CA ARG A 68 4.69 18.50 -14.52
C ARG A 68 4.06 18.29 -15.89
N HIS A 69 3.16 17.33 -16.04
CA HIS A 69 2.45 17.12 -17.30
C HIS A 69 1.29 18.12 -17.49
N ILE A 70 0.81 18.73 -16.39
CA ILE A 70 -0.26 19.74 -16.42
C ILE A 70 0.26 21.13 -16.86
N ASP A 71 1.58 21.40 -16.82
CA ASP A 71 2.14 22.65 -17.34
C ASP A 71 3.19 22.47 -18.46
N PRO A 72 2.76 22.34 -19.73
CA PRO A 72 3.65 22.46 -20.88
C PRO A 72 3.78 23.93 -21.36
N GLY A 73 3.29 24.92 -20.61
CA GLY A 73 2.98 26.24 -21.17
C GLY A 73 3.02 27.43 -20.22
N ALA A 74 4.03 27.55 -19.38
CA ALA A 74 4.45 28.84 -18.84
C ALA A 74 5.65 29.37 -19.66
N GLN A 75 5.35 30.02 -20.80
CA GLN A 75 6.21 31.05 -21.39
C GLN A 75 5.84 32.41 -20.80
#